data_AF-A0A3S1HGC6-F1
#
_entry.id   AF-A0A3S1HGC6-F1
#
_cell.length_a   1.000
_cell.length_b   1.000
_cell.length_c   1.000
_cell.angle_alpha   90.00
_cell.angle_beta   90.00
_cell.angle_gamma   90.00
#
_symmetry.space_group_name_H-M   'P 1'
#
loop_
_entity.id
_entity.type
_entity.pdbx_description
1 polymer ?
#
loop_
_entity_poly.entity_id
_entity_poly.type
_entity_poly.pdbx_seq_one_letter_code
_entity_poly.pdbx_strand_id
1 'polypeptide(L)'
;MDRHMATLHADRVHASIASDAAAKSALVASWRRSASLHRLDPAGQKSTRRLTDIELSVARQKVEPLLAAAQSSLDRLYLAVGGVGCCVLLADRDGVPVDRRG
;
A
#
# COMPACT_ATOMS: atom_id res chain seq x y z
N MET A 1 17.71 -3.47 -19.31
CA MET A 1 17.88 -4.53 -18.27
C MET A 1 16.62 -4.73 -17.44
N ASP A 2 15.70 -3.76 -17.37
CA ASP A 2 14.55 -3.76 -16.45
C ASP A 2 13.47 -4.82 -16.74
N ARG A 3 13.20 -5.11 -18.01
CA ARG A 3 12.14 -6.07 -18.40
C ARG A 3 12.48 -7.51 -17.96
N HIS A 4 13.77 -7.90 -18.02
CA HIS A 4 14.21 -9.23 -17.61
C HIS A 4 14.09 -9.44 -16.10
N MET A 5 14.43 -8.43 -15.30
CA MET A 5 14.25 -8.46 -13.84
C MET A 5 12.77 -8.50 -13.45
N ALA A 6 11.91 -7.76 -14.17
CA ALA A 6 10.47 -7.83 -13.95
C ALA A 6 9.89 -9.22 -14.26
N THR A 7 10.33 -9.86 -15.34
CA THR A 7 9.93 -11.25 -15.66
C THR A 7 10.42 -12.24 -14.60
N LEU A 8 11.69 -12.17 -14.20
CA LEU A 8 12.24 -13.02 -13.13
C LEU A 8 11.52 -12.84 -11.79
N HIS A 9 11.12 -11.61 -11.46
CA HIS A 9 10.32 -11.32 -10.28
C HIS A 9 8.93 -11.97 -10.37
N ALA A 10 8.23 -11.77 -11.48
CA ALA A 10 6.88 -12.31 -11.68
C ALA A 10 6.88 -13.85 -11.62
N ASP A 11 7.86 -14.50 -12.25
CA ASP A 11 8.02 -15.95 -12.21
C ASP A 11 8.23 -16.46 -10.78
N ARG A 12 9.07 -15.75 -10.00
CA ARG A 12 9.30 -16.08 -8.59
C ARG A 12 8.03 -15.93 -7.75
N VAL A 13 7.24 -14.88 -7.99
CA VAL A 13 5.97 -14.67 -7.31
C VAL A 13 4.98 -15.79 -7.66
N HIS A 14 4.82 -16.12 -8.94
CA HIS A 14 3.94 -17.21 -9.40
C HIS A 14 4.34 -18.56 -8.80
N ALA A 15 5.63 -18.92 -8.84
CA ALA A 15 6.11 -20.16 -8.25
C ALA A 15 5.84 -20.22 -6.74
N SER A 16 6.02 -19.10 -6.03
CA SER A 16 5.74 -19.01 -4.59
C SER A 16 4.25 -19.20 -4.28
N ILE A 17 3.36 -18.55 -5.05
CA ILE A 17 1.90 -18.66 -4.89
C ILE A 17 1.40 -20.07 -5.21
N ALA A 18 1.98 -20.75 -6.19
CA ALA A 18 1.60 -22.11 -6.58
C ALA A 18 2.02 -23.17 -5.54
N SER A 19 3.05 -22.88 -4.75
CA SER A 19 3.53 -23.76 -3.69
C SER A 19 2.68 -23.71 -2.41
N ASP A 20 3.04 -24.52 -1.42
CA ASP A 20 2.48 -24.48 -0.06
C ASP A 20 3.10 -23.37 0.83
N ALA A 21 3.95 -22.52 0.26
CA ALA A 21 4.62 -21.47 1.03
C ALA A 21 3.65 -20.42 1.62
N ALA A 22 2.41 -20.32 1.12
CA ALA A 22 1.39 -19.48 1.71
C ALA A 22 1.05 -19.86 3.17
N ALA A 23 1.20 -21.14 3.55
CA ALA A 23 0.99 -21.58 4.93
C ALA A 23 2.13 -21.13 5.88
N LYS A 24 3.30 -20.80 5.31
CA LYS A 24 4.53 -20.53 6.07
C LYS A 24 5.01 -19.07 5.95
N SER A 25 4.43 -18.29 5.04
CA SER A 25 4.83 -16.92 4.76
C SER A 25 3.63 -16.01 4.58
N ALA A 26 3.51 -15.02 5.47
CA ALA A 26 2.49 -13.98 5.38
C ALA A 26 2.56 -13.21 4.05
N LEU A 27 3.77 -13.02 3.51
CA LEU A 27 3.97 -12.36 2.21
C LEU A 27 3.39 -13.20 1.06
N VAL A 28 3.70 -14.51 1.02
CA VAL A 28 3.15 -15.40 -0.01
C VAL A 28 1.64 -15.54 0.13
N ALA A 29 1.13 -15.63 1.36
CA ALA A 29 -0.31 -15.64 1.61
C ALA A 29 -0.99 -14.36 1.10
N SER A 30 -0.38 -13.19 1.33
CA SER A 30 -0.88 -11.92 0.83
C SER A 30 -0.91 -11.88 -0.70
N TRP A 31 0.17 -12.31 -1.34
CA TRP A 31 0.25 -12.40 -2.81
C TRP A 31 -0.78 -13.34 -3.41
N ARG A 32 -0.99 -14.52 -2.80
CA ARG A 32 -2.01 -15.48 -3.24
C ARG A 32 -3.41 -14.84 -3.19
N ARG A 33 -3.76 -14.17 -2.10
CA ARG A 33 -5.04 -13.44 -1.98
C ARG A 33 -5.17 -12.33 -3.02
N SER A 34 -4.13 -11.54 -3.21
CA SER A 34 -4.08 -10.46 -4.21
C SER A 34 -4.31 -10.97 -5.64
N ALA A 35 -3.65 -12.06 -6.01
CA ALA A 35 -3.82 -12.68 -7.31
C ALA A 35 -5.21 -13.28 -7.49
N SER A 36 -5.73 -14.03 -6.50
CA SER A 36 -7.01 -14.74 -6.63
C SER A 36 -8.23 -13.84 -6.51
N LEU A 37 -8.22 -12.89 -5.56
CA LEU A 37 -9.38 -12.05 -5.23
C LEU A 37 -9.38 -10.75 -6.04
N HIS A 38 -8.22 -10.12 -6.19
CA HIS A 38 -8.09 -8.80 -6.82
C HIS A 38 -7.53 -8.87 -8.25
N ARG A 39 -7.23 -10.09 -8.75
CA ARG A 39 -6.69 -10.34 -10.09
C ARG A 39 -5.44 -9.50 -10.39
N LEU A 40 -4.61 -9.31 -9.35
CA LEU A 40 -3.33 -8.63 -9.51
C LEU A 40 -2.35 -9.53 -10.28
N ASP A 41 -1.80 -8.98 -11.35
CA ASP A 41 -0.78 -9.62 -12.17
C ASP A 41 0.61 -9.15 -11.72
N PRO A 42 1.50 -10.04 -11.23
CA PRO A 42 2.88 -9.70 -10.85
C PRO A 42 3.73 -9.15 -11.99
N ALA A 43 3.39 -9.46 -13.26
CA ALA A 43 4.04 -8.90 -14.44
C ALA A 43 3.36 -7.60 -14.94
N GLY A 44 2.16 -7.31 -14.42
CA GLY A 44 1.31 -6.23 -14.88
C GLY A 44 1.76 -4.88 -14.35
N GLN A 45 1.94 -3.92 -15.25
CA GLN A 45 2.09 -2.50 -14.90
C GLN A 45 0.72 -1.83 -14.91
N LYS A 46 -0.06 -2.04 -13.85
CA LYS A 46 -1.35 -1.35 -13.72
C LYS A 46 -1.12 0.10 -13.28
N SER A 47 -1.67 1.05 -14.02
CA SER A 47 -1.64 2.45 -13.60
C SER A 47 -2.44 2.62 -12.30
N THR A 48 -1.85 3.31 -11.33
CA THR A 48 -2.51 3.62 -10.06
C THR A 48 -3.65 4.61 -10.34
N ARG A 49 -4.87 4.30 -9.88
CA ARG A 49 -5.97 5.28 -9.91
C ARG A 49 -5.57 6.48 -9.06
N ARG A 50 -5.58 7.67 -9.67
CA ARG A 50 -5.46 8.94 -8.94
C ARG A 50 -6.84 9.47 -8.65
N LEU A 51 -7.06 9.87 -7.40
CA LEU A 51 -8.27 10.59 -7.01
C LEU A 51 -8.14 12.04 -7.48
N THR A 52 -9.27 12.62 -7.84
CA THR A 52 -9.44 14.07 -7.98
C THR A 52 -9.41 14.75 -6.62
N ASP A 53 -9.18 16.06 -6.59
CA ASP A 53 -9.18 16.84 -5.35
C ASP A 53 -10.53 16.76 -4.62
N ILE A 54 -11.63 16.69 -5.37
CA ILE A 54 -12.99 16.55 -4.82
C ILE A 54 -13.15 15.18 -4.15
N GLU A 55 -12.75 14.09 -4.81
CA GLU A 55 -12.82 12.75 -4.22
C GLU A 55 -11.95 12.64 -2.95
N LEU A 56 -10.77 13.25 -2.97
CA LEU A 56 -9.88 13.28 -1.80
C LEU A 56 -10.49 14.09 -0.64
N SER A 57 -11.08 15.25 -0.94
CA SER A 57 -11.76 16.07 0.06
C SER A 57 -12.90 15.31 0.74
N VAL A 58 -13.71 14.59 -0.04
CA VAL A 58 -14.79 13.73 0.47
C VAL A 58 -14.23 12.59 1.34
N ALA A 59 -13.13 11.96 0.94
CA ALA A 59 -12.49 10.92 1.76
C ALA A 59 -12.01 11.47 3.11
N ARG A 60 -11.37 12.65 3.12
CA ARG A 60 -10.94 13.33 4.35
C ARG A 60 -12.11 13.69 5.26
N GLN A 61 -13.20 14.21 4.70
CA GLN A 61 -14.37 14.61 5.46
C GLN A 61 -15.01 13.43 6.22
N LYS A 62 -15.04 12.23 5.63
CA LYS A 62 -15.61 11.02 6.26
C LYS A 62 -14.89 10.60 7.54
N VAL A 63 -13.63 11.00 7.70
CA VAL A 63 -12.77 10.60 8.84
C VAL A 63 -12.26 11.81 9.63
N GLU A 64 -12.90 12.96 9.48
CA GLU A 64 -12.45 14.23 10.05
C GLU A 64 -12.23 14.20 11.58
N PRO A 65 -13.10 13.56 12.41
CA PRO A 65 -12.84 13.44 13.84
C PRO A 65 -11.59 12.61 14.17
N LEU A 66 -11.32 11.57 13.37
CA LEU A 66 -10.11 10.75 13.52
C LEU A 66 -8.87 11.56 13.13
N LEU A 67 -8.94 12.33 12.04
CA LEU A 67 -7.84 13.21 11.62
C LEU A 67 -7.49 14.22 12.71
N ALA A 68 -8.50 14.85 13.32
CA ALA A 68 -8.31 15.80 14.40
C ALA A 68 -7.63 15.14 15.62
N ALA A 69 -8.11 13.95 16.02
CA ALA A 69 -7.54 13.21 17.15
C ALA A 69 -6.11 12.70 16.88
N ALA A 70 -5.78 12.38 15.63
CA ALA A 70 -4.51 11.76 15.26
C ALA A 70 -3.33 12.76 15.11
N GLN A 71 -3.58 14.07 15.02
CA GLN A 71 -2.56 15.07 14.66
C GLN A 71 -1.28 14.94 15.50
N SER A 72 -1.40 14.94 16.83
CA SER A 72 -0.24 14.89 17.74
C SER A 72 0.54 13.57 17.64
N SER A 73 -0.15 12.46 17.41
CA SER A 73 0.47 11.14 17.22
C SER A 73 1.23 11.08 15.91
N LEU A 74 0.66 11.61 14.83
CA LEU A 74 1.32 11.71 13.53
C LEU A 74 2.55 12.63 13.59
N ASP A 75 2.49 13.73 14.36
CA ASP A 75 3.62 14.65 14.54
C ASP A 75 4.79 13.93 15.22
N ARG A 76 4.50 13.22 16.32
CA ARG A 76 5.52 12.46 17.07
C ARG A 76 6.13 11.34 16.25
N LEU A 77 5.32 10.60 15.50
CA LEU A 77 5.82 9.56 14.60
C LEU A 77 6.75 10.16 13.55
N TYR A 78 6.37 11.28 12.94
CA TYR A 78 7.21 11.94 11.94
C TYR A 78 8.53 12.46 12.54
N LEU A 79 8.52 13.02 13.75
CA LEU A 79 9.76 13.41 14.43
C LEU A 79 10.73 12.23 14.63
N ALA A 80 10.21 11.00 14.81
CA ALA A 80 11.01 9.80 14.98
C ALA A 80 11.62 9.27 13.67
N VAL A 81 10.93 9.43 12.53
CA VAL A 81 11.32 8.77 11.26
C VAL A 81 11.71 9.74 10.13
N GLY A 82 11.37 11.03 10.25
CA GLY A 82 11.62 12.03 9.21
C GLY A 82 13.10 12.27 8.95
N GLY A 83 13.94 12.15 9.99
CA GLY A 83 15.39 12.31 9.89
C GLY A 83 16.09 11.26 9.02
N VAL A 84 15.43 10.13 8.73
CA VAL A 84 15.93 9.07 7.83
C VAL A 84 15.22 9.06 6.47
N GLY A 85 14.48 10.13 6.14
CA GLY A 85 13.80 10.28 4.85
C GLY A 85 12.49 9.52 4.72
N CYS A 86 11.90 9.05 5.82
CA CYS A 86 10.59 8.39 5.80
C CYS A 86 9.44 9.40 5.92
N CYS A 87 8.32 9.08 5.28
CA CYS A 87 7.05 9.79 5.46
C CYS A 87 6.08 8.96 6.31
N VAL A 88 5.14 9.63 6.95
CA VAL A 88 4.02 9.00 7.67
C VAL A 88 2.74 9.27 6.90
N LEU A 89 1.96 8.23 6.64
CA LEU A 89 0.66 8.31 5.97
C LEU A 89 -0.43 7.78 6.91
N LEU A 90 -1.53 8.52 7.03
CA LEU A 90 -2.77 8.01 7.58
C LEU A 90 -3.72 7.72 6.42
N ALA A 91 -4.17 6.48 6.31
CA ALA A 91 -5.12 6.06 5.29
C ALA A 91 -6.48 5.73 5.91
N ASP A 92 -7.55 5.98 5.16
CA ASP A 92 -8.90 5.56 5.55
C ASP A 92 -9.11 4.05 5.33
N ARG A 93 -10.34 3.58 5.62
CA ARG A 93 -10.72 2.17 5.48
C ARG A 93 -10.65 1.63 4.05
N ASP A 94 -10.67 2.49 3.05
CA ASP A 94 -10.60 2.13 1.63
C ASP A 94 -9.15 2.24 1.11
N GLY A 95 -8.20 2.56 1.99
CA GLY A 95 -6.78 2.69 1.67
C GLY A 95 -6.42 4.04 1.05
N VAL A 96 -7.29 5.05 1.12
CA VAL A 96 -7.01 6.40 0.62
C VAL A 96 -6.13 7.14 1.62
N PRO A 97 -4.93 7.63 1.24
CA PRO A 97 -4.12 8.46 2.12
C PRO A 97 -4.82 9.81 2.36
N VAL A 98 -5.29 10.02 3.60
CA VAL A 98 -6.04 11.22 4.02
C VAL A 98 -5.18 12.23 4.77
N ASP A 99 -4.02 11.84 5.29
CA ASP A 99 -3.02 12.75 5.87
C ASP A 99 -1.60 12.24 5.56
N ARG A 100 -0.64 13.17 5.47
CA ARG A 100 0.75 12.89 5.15
C ARG A 100 1.69 13.84 5.89
N ARG A 101 2.79 13.29 6.42
CA ARG A 101 3.93 14.04 6.96
C ARG A 101 5.23 13.63 6.26
N GLY A 102 6.09 14.61 5.98
CA GLY A 102 7.33 14.44 5.21
C GLY A 102 7.18 14.89 3.78
#